data_AF-W1WRI6-F1
#
_entry.id   AF-W1WRI6-F1
#
_cell.length_a   1.000
_cell.length_b   1.000
_cell.length_c   1.000
_cell.angle_alpha   90.00
_cell.angle_beta   90.00
_cell.angle_gamma   90.00
#
_symmetry.space_group_name_H-M   'P 1'
#
loop_
_entity.id
_entity.type
_entity.pdbx_description
1 polymer ?
#
loop_
_entity_poly.entity_id
_entity_poly.type
_entity_poly.pdbx_seq_one_letter_code
_entity_poly.pdbx_strand_id
1 'polypeptide(L)'
;MNSNPLFDYIYSNKESINHCYFIIPTEEFEEEAKKKAQYYYGSIQKFMYELQRYDIEPFLMSYDKLIDFCKKQAIDKVVVAGDIMSYHHE
;
A
#
# COMPACT_ATOMS: atom_id res chain seq x y z
N MET A 1 1.00 -8.30 -12.39
CA MET A 1 2.11 -7.38 -12.04
C MET A 1 2.69 -6.62 -13.23
N ASN A 2 2.48 -7.05 -14.48
CA ASN A 2 2.98 -6.31 -15.64
C ASN A 2 2.53 -4.84 -15.59
N SER A 3 3.51 -3.94 -15.65
CA SER A 3 3.35 -2.49 -15.71
C SER A 3 2.86 -1.80 -14.43
N ASN A 4 3.20 -2.30 -13.23
CA ASN A 4 3.04 -1.50 -12.01
C ASN A 4 4.29 -0.62 -11.78
N PRO A 5 4.18 0.72 -11.88
CA PRO A 5 5.33 1.61 -11.77
C PRO A 5 6.07 1.53 -10.42
N LEU A 6 5.38 1.16 -9.34
CA LEU A 6 6.03 0.98 -8.04
C LEU A 6 6.95 -0.23 -8.05
N PHE A 7 6.50 -1.37 -8.61
CA PHE A 7 7.36 -2.54 -8.72
C PHE A 7 8.53 -2.32 -9.67
N ASP A 8 8.30 -1.62 -10.78
CA ASP A 8 9.36 -1.23 -11.72
C ASP A 8 10.41 -0.33 -11.04
N TYR A 9 9.95 0.64 -10.23
CA TYR A 9 10.83 1.51 -9.44
C TYR A 9 11.67 0.72 -8.44
N ILE A 10 11.04 -0.16 -7.65
CA ILE A 10 11.73 -0.98 -6.66
C ILE A 10 12.76 -1.90 -7.35
N TYR A 11 12.37 -2.57 -8.44
CA TYR A 11 13.27 -3.47 -9.17
C TYR A 11 14.49 -2.75 -9.76
N SER A 12 14.29 -1.52 -10.26
CA SER A 12 15.35 -0.70 -10.85
C SER A 12 16.34 -0.17 -9.81
N ASN A 13 15.93 -0.03 -8.54
CA ASN A 13 16.75 0.53 -7.46
C ASN A 13 17.19 -0.52 -6.43
N LYS A 14 16.91 -1.81 -6.65
CA LYS A 14 17.09 -2.89 -5.66
C LYS A 14 18.46 -2.96 -5.00
N GLU A 15 19.53 -2.63 -5.72
CA GLU A 15 20.92 -2.66 -5.20
C GLU A 15 21.17 -1.58 -4.13
N SER A 16 20.33 -0.54 -4.09
CA SER A 16 20.41 0.55 -3.11
C SER A 16 19.41 0.40 -1.95
N ILE A 17 18.57 -0.65 -1.99
CA ILE A 17 17.51 -0.87 -1.01
C ILE A 17 17.98 -1.91 0.00
N ASN A 18 18.26 -1.46 1.23
CA ASN A 18 18.69 -2.35 2.32
C ASN A 18 17.53 -3.22 2.84
N HIS A 19 16.36 -2.62 3.04
CA HIS A 19 15.13 -3.30 3.48
C HIS A 19 13.94 -2.69 2.74
N CYS A 20 13.00 -3.53 2.31
CA CYS A 20 11.81 -3.11 1.59
C CYS A 20 10.57 -3.68 2.26
N TYR A 21 9.59 -2.81 2.55
CA TYR A 21 8.30 -3.19 3.11
C TYR A 21 7.21 -2.88 2.09
N PHE A 22 6.37 -3.87 1.80
CA PHE A 22 5.19 -3.65 0.98
C PHE A 22 3.98 -3.49 1.92
N ILE A 23 3.35 -2.32 1.88
CA ILE A 23 2.28 -1.95 2.80
C ILE A 23 1.02 -1.65 1.99
N ILE A 24 -0.10 -2.26 2.40
CA ILE A 24 -1.42 -1.90 1.94
C ILE A 24 -2.07 -1.08 3.06
N PRO A 25 -2.14 0.25 2.92
CA PRO A 25 -2.85 1.07 3.89
C PRO A 25 -4.36 0.83 3.79
N THR A 26 -5.06 0.77 4.92
CA THR A 26 -6.51 0.58 4.98
C THR A 26 -7.24 1.83 5.46
N GLU A 27 -8.33 2.17 4.76
CA GLU A 27 -9.31 3.14 5.23
C GLU A 27 -10.30 2.49 6.22
N GLU A 28 -10.78 3.31 7.15
CA GLU A 28 -11.92 3.00 8.01
C GLU A 28 -13.19 3.62 7.42
N PHE A 29 -14.30 2.91 7.54
CA PHE A 29 -15.59 3.34 7.00
C PHE A 29 -16.61 3.45 8.12
N GLU A 30 -17.41 4.52 8.10
CA GLU A 30 -18.57 4.66 8.99
C GLU A 30 -19.68 3.64 8.63
N GLU A 31 -20.56 3.37 9.60
CA GLU A 31 -21.60 2.33 9.52
C GLU A 31 -22.58 2.54 8.36
N GLU A 32 -22.79 3.78 7.94
CA GLU A 32 -23.65 4.19 6.84
C GLU A 32 -23.08 3.78 5.47
N ALA A 33 -21.78 3.48 5.40
CA ALA A 33 -21.05 3.19 4.16
C ALA A 33 -20.82 1.68 3.90
N LYS A 34 -21.60 0.79 4.52
CA LYS A 34 -21.43 -0.69 4.46
C LYS A 34 -21.16 -1.27 3.08
N LYS A 35 -21.91 -0.84 2.04
CA LYS A 35 -21.70 -1.34 0.66
C LYS A 35 -20.34 -0.93 0.09
N LYS A 36 -19.90 0.31 0.36
CA LYS A 36 -18.58 0.82 -0.05
C LYS A 36 -17.48 0.05 0.67
N ALA A 37 -17.63 -0.15 1.98
CA ALA A 37 -16.69 -0.93 2.79
C ALA A 37 -16.55 -2.37 2.28
N GLN A 38 -17.66 -3.05 1.99
CA GLN A 38 -17.64 -4.42 1.43
C GLN A 38 -16.88 -4.48 0.09
N TYR A 39 -17.15 -3.54 -0.82
CA TYR A 39 -16.44 -3.48 -2.10
C TYR A 39 -14.94 -3.20 -1.92
N TYR A 40 -14.60 -2.28 -1.01
CA TYR A 40 -13.23 -1.92 -0.67
C TYR A 40 -12.43 -3.11 -0.13
N TYR A 41 -12.90 -3.74 0.94
CA TYR A 41 -12.21 -4.89 1.54
C TYR A 41 -12.21 -6.11 0.61
N GLY A 42 -13.25 -6.31 -0.20
CA GLY A 42 -13.27 -7.34 -1.23
C GLY A 42 -12.20 -7.11 -2.31
N SER A 43 -11.93 -5.85 -2.66
CA SER A 43 -10.87 -5.49 -3.62
C SER A 43 -9.48 -5.72 -3.02
N ILE A 44 -9.26 -5.35 -1.74
CA ILE A 44 -8.03 -5.66 -1.01
C ILE A 44 -7.78 -7.17 -0.98
N GLN A 45 -8.80 -7.96 -0.64
CA GLN A 45 -8.65 -9.41 -0.54
C GLN A 45 -8.26 -10.05 -1.87
N LYS A 46 -8.85 -9.60 -2.99
CA LYS A 46 -8.44 -10.05 -4.33
C LYS A 46 -7.00 -9.68 -4.65
N PHE A 47 -6.59 -8.47 -4.27
CA PHE A 47 -5.20 -8.04 -4.48
C PHE A 47 -4.21 -8.84 -3.64
N MET A 48 -4.51 -9.08 -2.36
CA MET A 48 -3.76 -9.97 -1.47
C MET A 48 -3.58 -11.37 -2.08
N TYR A 49 -4.66 -11.94 -2.61
CA TYR A 49 -4.62 -13.24 -3.26
C TYR A 49 -3.68 -13.26 -4.47
N GLU A 50 -3.71 -12.20 -5.30
CA GLU A 50 -2.78 -12.09 -6.42
C GLU A 50 -1.32 -11.95 -5.97
N LEU A 51 -1.04 -11.22 -4.89
CA LEU A 51 0.32 -11.07 -4.33
C LEU A 51 0.87 -12.39 -3.79
N GLN A 52 0.01 -13.19 -3.14
CA GLN A 52 0.38 -14.51 -2.63
C GLN A 52 0.90 -15.44 -3.73
N ARG A 53 0.42 -15.29 -4.97
CA ARG A 53 0.90 -16.07 -6.13
C ARG A 53 2.36 -15.76 -6.51
N TYR A 54 2.94 -14.69 -5.97
CA TYR A 54 4.32 -14.29 -6.17
C TYR A 54 5.12 -14.31 -4.85
N ASP A 55 4.64 -14.99 -3.81
CA ASP A 55 5.25 -15.07 -2.48
C ASP A 55 5.49 -13.68 -1.84
N ILE A 56 4.62 -12.71 -2.13
CA ILE A 56 4.65 -11.39 -1.51
C ILE A 56 3.60 -11.32 -0.41
N GLU A 57 4.05 -11.14 0.83
CA GLU A 57 3.19 -10.91 1.99
C GLU A 57 3.22 -9.42 2.39
N PRO A 58 2.19 -8.63 2.06
CA PRO A 58 2.11 -7.23 2.47
C PRO A 58 1.75 -7.07 3.94
N PHE A 59 2.18 -5.96 4.53
CA PHE A 59 1.65 -5.46 5.79
C PHE A 59 0.32 -4.75 5.53
N LEU A 60 -0.73 -5.19 6.21
CA LEU A 60 -2.03 -4.51 6.21
C LEU A 60 -2.14 -3.64 7.47
N MET A 61 -2.27 -2.33 7.31
CA MET A 61 -2.43 -1.41 8.45
C MET A 61 -3.21 -0.17 8.06
N SER A 62 -3.83 0.49 9.03
CA SER A 62 -4.52 1.76 8.82
C SER A 62 -3.56 2.92 8.58
N TYR A 63 -4.01 3.96 7.87
CA TYR A 63 -3.17 5.12 7.50
C TYR A 63 -2.56 5.85 8.70
N ASP A 64 -3.30 5.94 9.81
CA ASP A 64 -2.85 6.53 11.08
C ASP A 64 -1.61 5.82 11.66
N LYS A 65 -1.46 4.51 11.41
CA LYS A 65 -0.33 3.71 11.89
C LYS A 65 0.90 3.76 10.99
N LEU A 66 0.77 4.29 9.77
CA LEU A 66 1.84 4.28 8.77
C LEU A 66 3.06 5.08 9.24
N ILE A 67 2.83 6.27 9.81
CA ILE A 67 3.92 7.15 10.31
C ILE A 67 4.69 6.44 11.43
N ASP A 68 3.99 5.85 12.39
CA ASP A 68 4.61 5.15 13.51
C ASP A 68 5.33 3.89 13.07
N PHE A 69 4.80 3.17 12.09
CA PHE A 69 5.46 2.04 11.47
C PHE A 69 6.79 2.46 10.83
N CYS A 70 6.77 3.51 10.00
CA CYS A 70 7.96 4.04 9.34
C CYS A 70 9.04 4.46 10.35
N LYS A 71 8.66 5.14 11.44
CA LYS A 71 9.58 5.50 12.51
C LYS A 71 10.20 4.27 13.18
N LYS A 72 9.37 3.27 13.52
CA LYS A 72 9.82 2.03 14.20
C LYS A 72 10.78 1.21 13.35
N GLN A 73 10.55 1.14 12.04
CA GLN A 73 11.40 0.41 11.11
C GLN A 73 12.56 1.25 10.53
N ALA A 74 12.74 2.50 11.01
CA ALA A 74 13.73 3.45 10.53
C ALA A 74 13.69 3.64 8.99
N ILE A 75 12.47 3.75 8.44
CA ILE A 75 12.25 3.97 7.01
C ILE A 75 12.58 5.41 6.65
N ASP A 76 13.53 5.59 5.73
CA ASP A 76 13.98 6.88 5.21
C ASP A 76 13.21 7.31 3.95
N LYS A 77 12.65 6.35 3.21
CA LYS A 77 11.93 6.61 1.96
C LYS A 77 10.62 5.83 1.87
N VAL A 78 9.54 6.55 1.57
CA VAL A 78 8.22 5.97 1.24
C VAL A 78 7.90 6.29 -0.22
N VAL A 79 7.50 5.28 -0.98
CA VAL A 79 7.04 5.43 -2.37
C VAL A 79 5.59 4.98 -2.42
N VAL A 80 4.72 5.85 -2.91
CA VAL A 80 3.26 5.60 -3.00
C VAL A 80 2.85 5.82 -4.45
N ALA A 81 1.84 5.08 -4.92
CA ALA A 81 1.26 5.36 -6.24
C ALA A 81 0.68 6.78 -6.21
N GLY A 82 1.07 7.61 -7.18
CA GLY A 82 0.48 8.92 -7.33
C GLY A 82 -0.99 8.78 -7.71
N ASP A 83 -1.89 9.33 -6.92
CA ASP A 83 -3.29 9.53 -7.31
C ASP A 83 -3.43 10.95 -7.89
N ILE A 84 -4.16 11.08 -8.98
CA ILE A 84 -4.43 12.36 -9.64
C ILE A 84 -5.34 13.22 -8.72
N MET A 85 -6.07 12.61 -7.78
CA MET A 85 -6.92 13.30 -6.81
C MET A 85 -6.19 13.81 -5.55
N SER A 86 -4.88 13.57 -5.39
CA SER A 86 -4.10 14.07 -4.24
C SER A 86 -3.76 15.58 -4.30
N TYR A 87 -4.23 16.30 -5.33
CA TYR A 87 -4.02 17.74 -5.53
C TYR A 87 -5.30 18.58 -5.30
N HIS A 88 -6.16 18.18 -4.38
CA HIS A 88 -7.24 19.05 -3.89
C HIS A 88 -6.97 19.49 -2.44
N HIS A 89 -5.87 20.22 -2.28
CA HIS A 89 -5.83 21.35 -1.35
C HIS A 89 -5.78 22.61 -2.22
N GLU A 90 -6.96 23.12 -2.56
CA GLU A 90 -7.17 24.56 -2.73
C GLU A 90 -7.70 25.13 -1.42
#